data_AF-A0A1Q7CHP0-F1
#
_entry.id   AF-A0A1Q7CHP0-F1
#
_cell.length_a   1.000
_cell.length_b   1.000
_cell.length_c   1.000
_cell.angle_alpha   90.00
_cell.angle_beta   90.00
_cell.angle_gamma   90.00
#
_symmetry.space_group_name_H-M   'P 1'
#
loop_
_entity.id
_entity.type
_entity.pdbx_description
1 polymer ?
#
loop_
_entity_poly.entity_id
_entity_poly.type
_entity_poly.pdbx_seq_one_letter_code
_entity_poly.pdbx_strand_id
1 'polypeptide(L)'
;MIPSSPLGSAVLSIFLTSVLGLVFLTLGTLVIGAYGWGLFVALPFCLGMFSVLLYSYHSPRDWWTCLNVALLPVGILGVTLILVAMEGVICVLMAAPFALGLAALGGMLGYTIQAHHWRPKQTPAMLSIVILLIPASFGIEHAAALQPPTSEVRTAIEVNAPPEKVWNQVVAFAEIPPPKELLFRAGIAYPIRAEISGHGVGAVRHCVFSTGPFVEPIEVWDEPRLLKFGVTANPAPLDELTPYGHIDPLHLHGYFVSEKGQFLLTALPGGRTRVEGTTWYQHTMWPAAYWHLWSDYIIHRIHLRVLEHIREGVEEKPRASQPGRDQFRPEL
;
A
#
# COMPACT_ATOMS: atom_id res chain seq x y z
N MET A 1 27.79 11.14 28.35
CA MET A 1 27.84 12.62 28.46
C MET A 1 27.43 13.18 27.11
N ILE A 2 26.49 14.13 27.04
CA ILE A 2 26.07 14.75 25.78
C ILE A 2 27.14 15.79 25.37
N PRO A 3 27.62 15.85 24.13
CA PRO A 3 28.58 16.88 23.69
C PRO A 3 27.96 18.28 23.72
N SER A 4 28.77 19.29 24.06
CA SER A 4 28.37 20.70 24.00
C SER A 4 28.53 21.31 22.59
N SER A 5 29.47 20.79 21.80
CA SER A 5 29.69 21.24 20.41
C SER A 5 28.45 20.99 19.54
N PRO A 6 28.08 21.89 18.62
CA PRO A 6 26.94 21.71 17.73
C PRO A 6 27.01 20.39 16.95
N LEU A 7 28.13 20.13 16.27
CA LEU A 7 28.31 18.92 15.47
C LEU A 7 28.24 17.65 16.32
N GLY A 8 28.96 17.61 17.45
CA GLY A 8 28.94 16.45 18.34
C GLY A 8 27.55 16.15 18.93
N SER A 9 26.78 17.20 19.26
CA SER A 9 25.41 17.04 19.75
C SER A 9 24.49 16.50 18.66
N ALA A 10 24.62 16.99 17.42
CA ALA A 10 23.85 16.51 16.28
C ALA A 10 24.15 15.04 15.97
N VAL A 11 25.43 14.67 15.89
CA VAL A 11 25.86 13.28 15.63
C VAL A 11 25.37 12.35 16.72
N LEU A 12 25.53 12.70 18.00
CA LEU A 12 25.04 11.88 19.10
C LEU A 12 23.52 11.72 19.04
N SER A 13 22.80 12.82 18.82
CA SER A 13 21.34 12.81 18.74
C SER A 13 20.86 11.86 17.63
N ILE A 14 21.36 12.05 16.40
CA ILE A 14 21.01 11.23 15.24
C ILE A 14 21.33 9.77 15.50
N PHE A 15 22.54 9.47 15.99
CA PHE A 15 22.94 8.10 16.28
C PHE A 15 22.03 7.45 17.32
N LEU A 16 21.80 8.12 18.46
CA LEU A 16 21.00 7.57 19.55
C LEU A 16 19.55 7.37 19.13
N THR A 17 18.96 8.30 18.39
CA THR A 17 17.57 8.18 17.93
C THR A 17 17.42 7.16 16.82
N SER A 18 18.40 7.00 15.92
CA SER A 18 18.41 5.89 14.95
C SER A 18 18.51 4.53 15.65
N VAL A 19 19.39 4.38 16.64
CA VAL A 19 19.50 3.11 17.40
C VAL A 19 18.20 2.82 18.15
N LEU A 20 17.65 3.82 18.86
CA LEU A 20 16.40 3.69 19.59
C LEU A 20 15.23 3.35 18.65
N GLY A 21 15.18 4.00 17.49
CA GLY A 21 14.17 3.75 16.48
C GLY A 21 14.24 2.34 15.92
N LEU A 22 15.45 1.82 15.68
CA LEU A 22 15.64 0.44 15.22
C LEU A 22 15.19 -0.57 16.29
N VAL A 23 15.50 -0.31 17.56
CA VAL A 23 15.06 -1.17 18.68
C VAL A 23 13.54 -1.19 18.80
N PHE A 24 12.87 -0.03 18.76
CA PHE A 24 11.42 0.02 18.87
C PHE A 24 10.70 -0.50 17.63
N LEU A 25 11.26 -0.27 16.44
CA LEU A 25 10.73 -0.83 15.21
C LEU A 25 10.80 -2.35 15.25
N THR A 26 11.97 -2.93 15.55
CA THR A 26 12.15 -4.39 15.63
C THR A 26 11.27 -5.01 16.73
N LEU A 27 11.10 -4.34 17.87
CA LEU A 27 10.15 -4.75 18.90
C LEU A 27 8.71 -4.73 18.38
N GLY A 28 8.29 -3.64 17.74
CA GLY A 28 6.94 -3.47 17.20
C GLY A 28 6.60 -4.49 16.12
N THR A 29 7.51 -4.74 15.19
CA THR A 29 7.26 -5.63 14.03
C THR A 29 7.54 -7.10 14.34
N LEU A 30 8.70 -7.44 14.90
CA LEU A 30 9.11 -8.85 15.08
C LEU A 30 8.59 -9.48 16.37
N VAL A 31 8.38 -8.70 17.43
CA VAL A 31 7.94 -9.24 18.74
C VAL A 31 6.43 -9.06 18.92
N ILE A 32 5.90 -7.88 18.61
CA ILE A 32 4.48 -7.56 18.81
C ILE A 32 3.65 -7.89 17.56
N GLY A 33 4.23 -7.77 16.37
CA GLY A 33 3.50 -7.95 15.10
C GLY A 33 2.49 -6.83 14.81
N ALA A 34 2.70 -5.63 15.36
CA ALA A 34 1.77 -4.51 15.23
C ALA A 34 2.25 -3.49 14.19
N TYR A 35 1.56 -3.47 13.05
CA TYR A 35 1.75 -2.47 11.99
C TYR A 35 0.72 -1.34 12.12
N GLY A 36 0.69 -0.64 13.26
CA GLY A 36 -0.29 0.42 13.45
C GLY A 36 0.22 1.69 14.08
N TRP A 37 -0.60 2.31 14.94
CA TRP A 37 -0.40 3.68 15.43
C TRP A 37 0.94 3.85 16.14
N GLY A 38 1.39 2.85 16.90
CA GLY A 38 2.70 2.92 17.55
C GLY A 38 3.85 3.01 16.54
N LEU A 39 3.80 2.19 15.49
CA LEU A 39 4.86 2.07 14.49
C LEU A 39 4.85 3.24 13.51
N PHE A 40 3.68 3.57 12.97
CA PHE A 40 3.55 4.55 11.89
C PHE A 40 3.28 5.97 12.38
N VAL A 41 2.84 6.17 13.63
CA VAL A 41 2.56 7.50 14.18
C VAL A 41 3.47 7.86 15.33
N ALA A 42 3.39 7.11 16.43
CA ALA A 42 4.10 7.47 17.66
C ALA A 42 5.62 7.45 17.45
N LEU A 43 6.15 6.41 16.80
CA LEU A 43 7.57 6.24 16.55
C LEU A 43 8.19 7.40 15.75
N PRO A 44 7.80 7.70 14.49
CA PRO A 44 8.42 8.78 13.73
C PRO A 44 8.26 10.15 14.40
N PHE A 45 7.10 10.43 15.00
CA PHE A 45 6.87 11.67 15.74
C PHE A 45 7.81 11.80 16.95
N CYS A 46 7.88 10.76 17.78
CA CYS A 46 8.72 10.76 18.98
C CYS A 46 10.20 10.80 18.60
N LEU A 47 10.64 10.10 17.55
CA LEU A 47 12.02 10.19 17.06
C LEU A 47 12.38 11.60 16.62
N GLY A 48 11.52 12.27 15.85
CA GLY A 48 11.74 13.65 15.44
C GLY A 48 11.85 14.60 16.63
N MET A 49 10.92 14.50 17.58
CA MET A 49 10.90 15.32 18.79
C MET A 49 12.12 15.05 19.68
N PHE A 50 12.41 13.77 19.95
CA PHE A 50 13.52 13.35 20.81
C PHE A 50 14.87 13.79 20.23
N SER A 51 15.03 13.69 18.91
CA SER A 51 16.25 14.12 18.22
C SER A 51 16.51 15.62 18.41
N VAL A 52 15.48 16.44 18.29
CA VAL A 52 15.60 17.90 18.51
C VAL A 52 15.93 18.21 19.97
N LEU A 53 15.22 17.60 20.93
CA LEU A 53 15.45 17.84 22.36
C LEU A 53 16.84 17.40 22.84
N LEU A 54 17.38 16.32 22.29
CA LEU A 54 18.76 15.90 22.56
C LEU A 54 19.77 16.86 21.93
N TYR A 55 19.54 17.27 20.68
CA TYR A 55 20.43 18.15 19.95
C TYR A 55 20.54 19.54 20.61
N SER A 56 19.40 20.03 21.09
CA SER A 56 19.28 21.25 21.89
C SER A 56 19.27 20.94 23.38
N TYR A 57 20.14 20.06 23.86
CA TYR A 57 20.27 19.85 25.30
C TYR A 57 21.05 20.99 26.00
N HIS A 58 22.12 21.49 25.37
CA HIS A 58 23.04 22.47 25.97
C HIS A 58 22.80 23.93 25.56
N SER A 59 22.30 24.16 24.36
CA SER A 59 21.95 25.51 23.87
C SER A 59 20.81 25.44 22.85
N PRO A 60 19.92 26.44 22.78
CA PRO A 60 18.93 26.52 21.72
C PRO A 60 19.58 26.48 20.34
N ARG A 61 18.87 25.91 19.38
CA ARG A 61 19.32 25.66 17.99
C ARG A 61 18.37 26.31 16.99
N ASP A 62 18.87 26.61 15.80
CA ASP A 62 18.07 27.19 14.73
C ASP A 62 17.05 26.19 14.15
N TRP A 63 16.00 26.73 13.55
CA TRP A 63 14.89 25.95 12.99
C TRP A 63 15.35 24.90 11.96
N TRP A 64 16.22 25.28 11.03
CA TRP A 64 16.59 24.43 9.91
C TRP A 64 17.50 23.27 10.34
N THR A 65 18.43 23.51 11.28
CA THR A 65 19.24 22.41 11.83
C THR A 65 18.39 21.47 12.68
N CYS A 66 17.41 21.97 13.45
CA CYS A 66 16.47 21.11 14.17
C CYS A 66 15.64 20.25 13.22
N LEU A 67 15.11 20.82 12.13
CA LEU A 67 14.34 20.06 11.14
C LEU A 67 15.19 18.94 10.51
N ASN A 68 16.43 19.23 10.11
CA ASN A 68 17.32 18.20 9.56
C ASN A 68 17.63 17.09 10.58
N VAL A 69 17.92 17.45 11.83
CA VAL A 69 18.17 16.49 12.90
C VAL A 69 16.94 15.65 13.25
N ALA A 70 15.73 16.18 13.04
CA ALA A 70 14.49 15.41 13.21
C ALA A 70 14.26 14.39 12.07
N LEU A 71 14.61 14.76 10.83
CA LEU A 71 14.34 13.96 9.64
C LEU A 71 15.40 12.87 9.36
N LEU A 72 16.68 13.20 9.57
CA LEU A 72 17.80 12.30 9.26
C LEU A 72 17.69 10.92 9.92
N PRO A 73 17.32 10.79 11.22
CA PRO A 73 17.21 9.48 11.85
C PRO A 73 16.15 8.59 11.19
N VAL A 74 15.01 9.17 10.79
CA VAL A 74 13.93 8.45 10.11
C VAL A 74 14.34 8.04 8.70
N GLY A 75 15.06 8.91 7.97
CA GLY A 75 15.66 8.57 6.68
C GLY A 75 16.69 7.45 6.79
N ILE A 76 17.58 7.51 7.79
CA ILE A 76 18.57 6.47 8.08
C ILE A 76 17.88 5.15 8.41
N LEU A 77 16.79 5.17 9.19
CA LEU A 77 16.00 3.98 9.49
C LEU A 77 15.42 3.38 8.21
N GLY A 78 14.77 4.17 7.35
CA GLY A 78 14.25 3.69 6.07
C GLY A 78 15.30 3.03 5.20
N VAL A 79 16.49 3.63 5.09
CA VAL A 79 17.63 3.04 4.36
C VAL A 79 18.12 1.76 5.06
N THR A 80 18.21 1.77 6.38
CA THR A 80 18.66 0.61 7.17
C THR A 80 17.73 -0.57 6.97
N LEU A 81 16.40 -0.38 6.95
CA LEU A 81 15.42 -1.43 6.71
C LEU A 81 15.62 -2.14 5.37
N ILE A 82 15.91 -1.35 4.32
CA ILE A 82 16.24 -1.88 3.00
C ILE A 82 17.57 -2.63 3.06
N LEU A 83 18.61 -2.04 3.67
CA LEU A 83 19.95 -2.64 3.74
C LEU A 83 19.99 -3.93 4.58
N VAL A 84 19.13 -4.08 5.60
CA VAL A 84 19.08 -5.31 6.41
C VAL A 84 18.03 -6.30 5.90
N ALA A 85 17.48 -6.08 4.70
CA ALA A 85 16.53 -6.98 4.04
C ALA A 85 15.23 -7.20 4.84
N MET A 86 14.84 -6.25 5.69
CA MET A 86 13.61 -6.35 6.49
C MET A 86 12.37 -5.90 5.72
N GLU A 87 12.52 -4.87 4.90
CA GLU A 87 11.44 -4.23 4.15
C GLU A 87 11.93 -3.96 2.72
N GLY A 88 11.02 -3.97 1.75
CA GLY A 88 11.38 -3.62 0.38
C GLY A 88 11.28 -2.13 0.09
N VAL A 89 11.82 -1.74 -1.06
CA VAL A 89 11.96 -0.32 -1.43
C VAL A 89 10.60 0.38 -1.51
N ILE A 90 9.56 -0.30 -1.99
CA ILE A 90 8.27 0.34 -2.25
C ILE A 90 7.49 0.54 -0.97
N CYS A 91 7.47 -0.43 -0.06
CA CYS A 91 6.82 -0.28 1.23
C CYS A 91 7.45 0.86 2.04
N VAL A 92 8.79 0.99 2.00
CA VAL A 92 9.48 2.15 2.59
C VAL A 92 9.11 3.47 1.90
N LEU A 93 9.04 3.49 0.56
CA LEU A 93 8.62 4.69 -0.18
C LEU A 93 7.15 5.06 0.08
N MET A 94 6.27 4.08 0.27
CA MET A 94 4.89 4.30 0.66
C MET A 94 4.81 4.87 2.07
N ALA A 95 5.61 4.38 3.02
CA ALA A 95 5.62 4.90 4.39
C ALA A 95 6.31 6.28 4.53
N ALA A 96 7.29 6.59 3.67
CA ALA A 96 8.20 7.73 3.84
C ALA A 96 7.51 9.11 3.91
N PRO A 97 6.56 9.49 3.04
CA PRO A 97 5.89 10.78 3.13
C PRO A 97 5.19 10.98 4.48
N PHE A 98 4.57 9.91 4.99
CA PHE A 98 3.87 9.93 6.26
C PHE A 98 4.83 9.99 7.44
N ALA A 99 5.87 9.15 7.45
CA ALA A 99 6.87 9.10 8.52
C ALA A 99 7.69 10.39 8.61
N LEU A 100 8.16 10.93 7.47
CA LEU A 100 8.92 12.18 7.44
C LEU A 100 8.06 13.38 7.83
N GLY A 101 6.79 13.41 7.40
CA GLY A 101 5.84 14.44 7.83
C GLY A 101 5.64 14.47 9.34
N LEU A 102 5.45 13.30 9.96
CA LEU A 102 5.30 13.19 11.42
C LEU A 102 6.60 13.48 12.18
N ALA A 103 7.75 13.08 11.65
CA ALA A 103 9.04 13.43 12.22
C ALA A 103 9.29 14.94 12.19
N ALA A 104 8.90 15.62 11.11
CA ALA A 104 8.94 17.08 11.04
C ALA A 104 8.01 17.73 12.09
N LEU A 105 6.79 17.21 12.28
CA LEU A 105 5.87 17.70 13.32
C LEU A 105 6.40 17.48 14.74
N GLY A 106 6.97 16.32 15.01
CA GLY A 106 7.64 16.03 16.27
C GLY A 106 8.84 16.95 16.51
N GLY A 107 9.68 17.13 15.49
CA GLY A 107 10.81 18.06 15.52
C GLY A 107 10.38 19.51 15.74
N MET A 108 9.27 19.93 15.13
CA MET A 108 8.66 21.25 15.33
C MET A 108 8.25 21.46 16.78
N LEU A 109 7.59 20.46 17.40
CA LEU A 109 7.24 20.51 18.81
C LEU A 109 8.50 20.53 19.70
N GLY A 110 9.51 19.73 19.39
CA GLY A 110 10.81 19.79 20.08
C GLY A 110 11.45 21.17 20.00
N TYR A 111 11.35 21.83 18.84
CA TYR A 111 11.85 23.19 18.62
C TYR A 111 11.08 24.26 19.43
N THR A 112 9.75 24.17 19.51
CA THR A 112 8.97 25.14 20.30
C THR A 112 9.21 24.97 21.80
N ILE A 113 9.38 23.72 22.25
CA ILE A 113 9.72 23.41 23.65
C ILE A 113 11.07 24.02 24.03
N GLN A 114 12.13 23.85 23.23
CA GLN A 114 13.42 24.47 23.54
C GLN A 114 13.33 26.01 23.56
N ALA A 115 12.48 26.62 22.72
CA ALA A 115 12.39 28.07 22.59
C ALA A 115 11.69 28.72 23.79
N HIS A 116 10.70 28.05 24.39
CA HIS A 116 9.88 28.61 25.46
C HIS A 116 10.17 28.04 26.86
N HIS A 117 10.66 26.81 26.96
CA HIS A 117 10.78 26.09 28.23
C HIS A 117 12.22 25.62 28.52
N TRP A 118 13.21 26.38 28.07
CA TRP A 118 14.63 26.08 28.28
C TRP A 118 15.01 26.05 29.77
N ARG A 119 14.84 24.89 30.41
CA ARG A 119 15.20 24.64 31.81
C ARG A 119 15.98 23.33 31.91
N PRO A 120 17.32 23.37 32.04
CA PRO A 120 18.18 22.18 32.08
C PRO A 120 17.77 21.12 33.11
N LYS A 121 17.09 21.51 34.18
CA LYS A 121 16.61 20.61 35.25
C LYS A 121 15.40 19.75 34.85
N GLN A 122 14.61 20.14 33.85
CA GLN A 122 13.38 19.43 33.45
C GLN A 122 13.58 18.57 32.19
N THR A 123 14.67 18.79 31.45
CA THR A 123 14.99 18.08 30.21
C THR A 123 15.04 16.55 30.37
N PRO A 124 15.66 15.97 31.42
CA PRO A 124 15.70 14.50 31.57
C PRO A 124 14.32 13.86 31.76
N ALA A 125 13.44 14.49 32.54
CA ALA A 125 12.08 13.97 32.76
C ALA A 125 11.26 13.98 31.46
N MET A 126 11.38 15.04 30.68
CA MET A 126 10.73 15.15 29.37
C MET A 126 11.24 14.09 28.39
N LEU A 127 12.55 13.88 28.32
CA LEU A 127 13.16 12.83 27.50
C LEU A 127 12.62 11.44 27.90
N SER A 128 12.52 11.14 29.20
CA SER A 128 11.94 9.89 29.68
C SER A 128 10.48 9.71 29.27
N ILE A 129 9.65 10.76 29.34
CA ILE A 129 8.26 10.70 28.90
C ILE A 129 8.18 10.34 27.42
N VAL A 130 8.96 11.01 26.56
CA VAL A 130 8.97 10.75 25.11
C VAL A 130 9.36 9.31 24.79
N ILE A 131 10.37 8.77 25.49
CA ILE A 131 10.80 7.38 25.30
C ILE A 131 9.71 6.39 25.71
N LEU A 132 8.95 6.69 26.77
CA LEU A 132 7.89 5.81 27.27
C LEU A 132 6.60 5.86 26.43
N LEU A 133 6.37 6.94 25.67
CA LEU A 133 5.20 7.06 24.79
C LEU A 133 5.14 5.98 23.72
N ILE A 134 6.29 5.59 23.16
CA ILE A 134 6.37 4.57 22.10
C ILE A 134 5.91 3.18 22.62
N PRO A 135 6.53 2.57 23.65
CA PRO A 135 6.08 1.28 24.17
C PRO A 135 4.66 1.35 24.77
N ALA A 136 4.26 2.48 25.36
CA ALA A 136 2.89 2.66 25.82
C ALA A 136 1.89 2.61 24.66
N SER A 137 2.19 3.25 23.53
CA SER A 137 1.33 3.23 22.33
C SER A 137 1.18 1.81 21.78
N PHE A 138 2.27 1.04 21.69
CA PHE A 138 2.20 -0.37 21.29
C PHE A 138 1.36 -1.21 22.26
N GLY A 139 1.54 -1.02 23.57
CA GLY A 139 0.75 -1.74 24.58
C GLY A 139 -0.74 -1.42 24.52
N ILE A 140 -1.10 -0.15 24.34
CA ILE A 140 -2.50 0.28 24.19
C ILE A 140 -3.11 -0.28 22.91
N GLU A 141 -2.40 -0.21 21.80
CA GLU A 141 -2.86 -0.72 20.50
C GLU A 141 -3.10 -2.23 20.55
N HIS A 142 -2.13 -2.98 21.08
CA HIS A 142 -2.25 -4.42 21.25
C HIS A 142 -3.44 -4.79 22.15
N ALA A 143 -3.64 -4.06 23.26
CA ALA A 143 -4.78 -4.27 24.16
C ALA A 143 -6.14 -3.89 23.55
N ALA A 144 -6.17 -2.88 22.66
CA ALA A 144 -7.39 -2.43 22.00
C ALA A 144 -7.91 -3.42 20.95
N ALA A 145 -7.06 -4.31 20.44
CA ALA A 145 -7.41 -5.36 19.47
C ALA A 145 -8.28 -4.84 18.30
N LEU A 146 -7.91 -3.69 17.75
CA LEU A 146 -8.68 -2.99 16.72
C LEU A 146 -8.96 -3.92 15.55
N GLN A 147 -10.25 -4.12 15.26
CA GLN A 147 -10.67 -4.87 14.09
C GLN A 147 -10.69 -3.95 12.87
N PRO A 148 -10.05 -4.32 11.76
CA PRO A 148 -10.07 -3.52 10.55
C PRO A 148 -11.51 -3.47 9.99
N PRO A 149 -12.02 -2.31 9.58
CA PRO A 149 -13.29 -2.26 8.88
C PRO A 149 -13.14 -2.93 7.50
N THR A 150 -14.15 -3.69 7.07
CA THR A 150 -14.25 -4.11 5.67
C THR A 150 -14.43 -2.88 4.78
N SER A 151 -13.53 -2.70 3.84
CA SER A 151 -13.57 -1.65 2.83
C SER A 151 -14.06 -2.21 1.50
N GLU A 152 -14.62 -1.34 0.66
CA GLU A 152 -15.19 -1.70 -0.63
C GLU A 152 -14.67 -0.77 -1.72
N VAL A 153 -14.15 -1.37 -2.80
CA VAL A 153 -13.67 -0.64 -3.99
C VAL A 153 -14.48 -1.08 -5.19
N ARG A 154 -15.08 -0.13 -5.90
CA ARG A 154 -15.86 -0.36 -7.12
C ARG A 154 -15.19 0.30 -8.30
N THR A 155 -15.12 -0.39 -9.43
CA THR A 155 -14.57 0.16 -10.68
C THR A 155 -15.44 -0.30 -11.82
N ALA A 156 -15.83 0.62 -12.70
CA ALA A 156 -16.68 0.29 -13.83
C ALA A 156 -16.17 0.89 -15.13
N ILE A 157 -16.40 0.17 -16.23
CA ILE A 157 -16.19 0.65 -17.59
C ILE A 157 -17.44 0.35 -18.44
N GLU A 158 -17.56 1.06 -19.56
CA GLU A 158 -18.52 0.70 -20.61
C GLU A 158 -17.82 -0.09 -21.71
N VAL A 159 -18.51 -1.11 -22.22
CA VAL A 159 -18.03 -2.04 -23.25
C VAL A 159 -19.05 -2.10 -24.37
N ASN A 160 -18.58 -2.00 -25.62
CA ASN A 160 -19.39 -2.06 -26.83
C ASN A 160 -19.68 -3.51 -27.25
N ALA A 161 -20.26 -4.27 -26.33
CA ALA A 161 -20.71 -5.65 -26.54
C ALA A 161 -21.89 -5.98 -25.61
N PRO A 162 -22.77 -6.92 -26.01
CA PRO A 162 -23.91 -7.31 -25.18
C PRO A 162 -23.46 -8.14 -23.96
N PRO A 163 -24.24 -8.16 -22.86
CA PRO A 163 -23.83 -8.77 -21.60
C PRO A 163 -23.43 -10.24 -21.73
N GLU A 164 -24.08 -10.99 -22.61
CA GLU A 164 -23.82 -12.42 -22.86
C GLU A 164 -22.40 -12.63 -23.41
N LYS A 165 -21.90 -11.71 -24.24
CA LYS A 165 -20.53 -11.78 -24.77
C LYS A 165 -19.50 -11.44 -23.70
N VAL A 166 -19.80 -10.43 -22.87
CA VAL A 166 -18.97 -9.99 -21.76
C VAL A 166 -18.88 -11.05 -20.66
N TRP A 167 -20.00 -11.72 -20.35
CA TRP A 167 -20.10 -12.73 -19.32
C TRP A 167 -19.04 -13.82 -19.45
N ASN A 168 -18.81 -14.31 -20.67
CA ASN A 168 -17.82 -15.34 -20.95
C ASN A 168 -16.40 -14.93 -20.52
N GLN A 169 -16.04 -13.65 -20.68
CA GLN A 169 -14.73 -13.13 -20.27
C GLN A 169 -14.64 -12.83 -18.76
N VAL A 170 -15.78 -12.57 -18.11
CA VAL A 170 -15.86 -12.36 -16.66
C VAL A 170 -15.68 -13.68 -15.90
N VAL A 171 -16.25 -14.76 -16.42
CA VAL A 171 -16.13 -16.11 -15.84
C VAL A 171 -14.69 -16.61 -15.89
N ALA A 172 -14.03 -16.46 -17.04
CA ALA A 172 -12.63 -16.81 -17.25
C ALA A 172 -12.06 -15.95 -18.38
N PHE A 173 -10.82 -15.49 -18.23
CA PHE A 173 -10.14 -14.71 -19.26
C PHE A 173 -8.75 -15.28 -19.52
N ALA A 174 -8.32 -15.12 -20.78
CA ALA A 174 -7.03 -15.59 -21.24
C ALA A 174 -5.87 -14.77 -20.66
N GLU A 175 -4.65 -15.10 -21.02
CA GLU A 175 -3.48 -14.39 -20.51
C GLU A 175 -3.47 -12.90 -20.93
N ILE A 176 -3.37 -12.03 -19.93
CA ILE A 176 -3.21 -10.58 -20.10
C ILE A 176 -1.74 -10.28 -20.40
N PRO A 177 -1.42 -9.48 -21.44
CA PRO A 177 -0.06 -9.09 -21.73
C PRO A 177 0.67 -8.47 -20.53
N PRO A 178 2.01 -8.58 -20.43
CA PRO A 178 2.78 -8.01 -19.32
C PRO A 178 2.44 -6.53 -19.04
N PRO A 179 2.42 -6.11 -17.77
CA PRO A 179 2.02 -4.77 -17.40
C PRO A 179 2.99 -3.70 -17.91
N LYS A 180 2.43 -2.55 -18.30
CA LYS A 180 3.20 -1.35 -18.68
C LYS A 180 3.31 -0.38 -17.51
N GLU A 181 2.41 -0.50 -16.54
CA GLU A 181 2.26 0.34 -15.38
C GLU A 181 3.47 0.22 -14.45
N LEU A 182 4.03 1.36 -14.04
CA LEU A 182 5.15 1.38 -13.09
C LEU A 182 4.81 0.67 -11.78
N LEU A 183 3.58 0.79 -11.30
CA LEU A 183 3.09 0.15 -10.08
C LEU A 183 3.34 -1.37 -10.07
N PHE A 184 2.96 -2.06 -11.15
CA PHE A 184 3.10 -3.51 -11.27
C PHE A 184 4.53 -3.94 -11.57
N ARG A 185 5.28 -3.11 -12.32
CA ARG A 185 6.72 -3.32 -12.52
C ARG A 185 7.53 -3.10 -11.24
N ALA A 186 6.94 -2.42 -10.28
CA ALA A 186 7.46 -2.28 -8.94
C ALA A 186 7.15 -3.55 -8.10
N GLY A 187 6.49 -4.58 -8.64
CA GLY A 187 6.30 -5.85 -7.93
C GLY A 187 4.99 -5.94 -7.17
N ILE A 188 4.14 -4.91 -7.18
CA ILE A 188 2.73 -5.05 -6.79
C ILE A 188 2.09 -6.16 -7.63
N ALA A 189 1.41 -7.09 -6.96
CA ALA A 189 0.81 -8.24 -7.62
C ALA A 189 -0.25 -7.80 -8.64
N TYR A 190 -0.26 -8.46 -9.80
CA TYR A 190 -1.20 -8.15 -10.87
C TYR A 190 -1.77 -9.42 -11.50
N PRO A 191 -3.02 -9.36 -12.02
CA PRO A 191 -3.66 -10.50 -12.66
C PRO A 191 -3.00 -10.83 -14.00
N ILE A 192 -2.80 -12.12 -14.23
CA ILE A 192 -2.24 -12.73 -15.44
C ILE A 192 -3.33 -13.44 -16.22
N ARG A 193 -4.15 -14.28 -15.59
CA ARG A 193 -5.27 -15.01 -16.22
C ARG A 193 -6.27 -15.47 -15.17
N ALA A 194 -7.47 -15.88 -15.59
CA ALA A 194 -8.43 -16.53 -14.71
C ALA A 194 -8.94 -17.84 -15.34
N GLU A 195 -8.88 -18.91 -14.56
CA GLU A 195 -9.35 -20.24 -14.94
C GLU A 195 -10.51 -20.65 -14.03
N ILE A 196 -11.45 -21.44 -14.53
CA ILE A 196 -12.57 -21.94 -13.71
C ILE A 196 -12.67 -23.45 -13.77
N SER A 197 -12.86 -24.06 -12.60
CA SER A 197 -13.13 -25.49 -12.43
C SER A 197 -14.57 -25.69 -11.99
N GLY A 198 -15.36 -26.36 -12.82
CA GLY A 198 -16.81 -26.53 -12.62
C GLY A 198 -17.64 -25.43 -13.29
N HIS A 199 -18.93 -25.39 -12.97
CA HIS A 199 -19.88 -24.42 -13.50
C HIS A 199 -20.97 -24.13 -12.45
N GLY A 200 -21.44 -22.88 -12.37
CA GLY A 200 -22.47 -22.47 -11.43
C GLY A 200 -21.95 -22.21 -10.02
N VAL A 201 -22.87 -22.15 -9.04
CA VAL A 201 -22.54 -22.00 -7.62
C VAL A 201 -21.74 -23.20 -7.13
N GLY A 202 -20.65 -22.96 -6.40
CA GLY A 202 -19.72 -23.98 -5.93
C GLY A 202 -18.60 -24.32 -6.93
N ALA A 203 -18.64 -23.79 -8.16
CA ALA A 203 -17.46 -23.77 -9.02
C ALA A 203 -16.33 -22.97 -8.36
N VAL A 204 -15.08 -23.26 -8.72
CA VAL A 204 -13.91 -22.57 -8.15
C VAL A 204 -13.17 -21.84 -9.27
N ARG A 205 -13.10 -20.52 -9.17
CA ARG A 205 -12.28 -19.69 -10.04
C ARG A 205 -10.89 -19.55 -9.43
N HIS A 206 -9.86 -19.76 -10.25
CA HIS A 206 -8.46 -19.56 -9.90
C HIS A 206 -7.96 -18.34 -10.68
N CYS A 207 -7.85 -17.21 -9.99
CA CYS A 207 -7.33 -15.99 -10.57
C CYS A 207 -5.81 -15.94 -10.34
N VAL A 208 -5.03 -16.19 -11.38
CA VAL A 208 -3.57 -16.30 -11.30
C VAL A 208 -2.96 -14.91 -11.36
N PHE A 209 -2.29 -14.51 -10.28
CA PHE A 209 -1.51 -13.28 -10.20
C PHE A 209 -0.01 -13.57 -10.34
N SER A 210 0.78 -12.51 -10.52
CA SER A 210 2.25 -12.59 -10.57
C SER A 210 2.90 -13.20 -9.33
N THR A 211 2.23 -13.16 -8.18
CA THR A 211 2.71 -13.70 -6.89
C THR A 211 2.04 -15.01 -6.49
N GLY A 212 1.14 -15.56 -7.33
CA GLY A 212 0.41 -16.80 -7.05
C GLY A 212 -1.09 -16.67 -7.29
N PRO A 213 -1.87 -17.75 -7.11
CA PRO A 213 -3.29 -17.74 -7.39
C PRO A 213 -4.14 -17.27 -6.19
N PHE A 214 -5.19 -16.51 -6.48
CA PHE A 214 -6.37 -16.43 -5.63
C PHE A 214 -7.25 -17.66 -5.86
N VAL A 215 -7.84 -18.19 -4.79
CA VAL A 215 -8.86 -19.25 -4.84
C VAL A 215 -10.21 -18.63 -4.54
N GLU A 216 -11.07 -18.59 -5.55
CA GLU A 216 -12.30 -17.80 -5.57
C GLU A 216 -13.53 -18.71 -5.79
N PRO A 217 -14.08 -19.35 -4.74
CA PRO A 217 -15.29 -20.15 -4.87
C PRO A 217 -16.49 -19.26 -5.23
N ILE A 218 -17.26 -19.68 -6.25
CA ILE A 218 -18.43 -18.96 -6.72
C ILE A 218 -19.59 -19.12 -5.73
N GLU A 219 -20.06 -17.98 -5.22
CA GLU A 219 -21.20 -17.87 -4.29
C GLU A 219 -22.51 -17.56 -5.04
N VAL A 220 -22.43 -16.77 -6.13
CA VAL A 220 -23.59 -16.41 -6.96
C VAL A 220 -23.21 -16.54 -8.43
N TRP A 221 -24.06 -17.23 -9.18
CA TRP A 221 -24.01 -17.37 -10.63
C TRP A 221 -25.36 -16.98 -11.22
N ASP A 222 -25.56 -15.69 -11.50
CA ASP A 222 -26.76 -15.14 -12.14
C ASP A 222 -26.38 -14.70 -13.55
N GLU A 223 -26.34 -15.63 -14.49
CA GLU A 223 -25.91 -15.36 -15.88
C GLU A 223 -26.98 -14.61 -16.68
N PRO A 224 -26.64 -13.53 -17.43
CA PRO A 224 -25.34 -12.91 -17.62
C PRO A 224 -25.14 -11.64 -16.75
N ARG A 225 -25.75 -11.56 -15.57
CA ARG A 225 -25.87 -10.34 -14.75
C ARG A 225 -24.87 -10.22 -13.61
N LEU A 226 -24.71 -11.24 -12.78
CA LEU A 226 -23.92 -11.15 -11.54
C LEU A 226 -23.12 -12.43 -11.30
N LEU A 227 -21.81 -12.27 -11.21
CA LEU A 227 -20.89 -13.29 -10.72
C LEU A 227 -20.30 -12.81 -9.41
N LYS A 228 -20.54 -13.52 -8.30
CA LYS A 228 -19.98 -13.19 -6.98
C LYS A 228 -19.22 -14.39 -6.42
N PHE A 229 -18.08 -14.12 -5.82
CA PHE A 229 -17.19 -15.14 -5.26
C PHE A 229 -16.61 -14.69 -3.93
N GLY A 230 -16.40 -15.65 -3.04
CA GLY A 230 -15.56 -15.47 -1.85
C GLY A 230 -14.09 -15.58 -2.22
N VAL A 231 -13.20 -15.32 -1.26
CA VAL A 231 -11.77 -15.60 -1.38
C VAL A 231 -11.35 -16.49 -0.21
N THR A 232 -10.93 -17.70 -0.50
CA THR A 232 -10.48 -18.66 0.53
C THR A 232 -8.96 -18.76 0.64
N ALA A 233 -8.24 -18.29 -0.37
CA ALA A 233 -6.79 -18.11 -0.34
C ALA A 233 -6.43 -16.92 -1.24
N ASN A 234 -5.51 -16.08 -0.76
CA ASN A 234 -4.89 -15.00 -1.53
C ASN A 234 -3.36 -15.13 -1.49
N PRO A 235 -2.66 -14.80 -2.58
CA PRO A 235 -1.21 -14.73 -2.59
C PRO A 235 -0.71 -13.49 -1.82
N ALA A 236 0.61 -13.37 -1.68
CA ALA A 236 1.24 -12.14 -1.22
C ALA A 236 0.84 -10.96 -2.13
N PRO A 237 0.53 -9.78 -1.59
CA PRO A 237 0.02 -8.65 -2.36
C PRO A 237 1.08 -8.01 -3.27
N LEU A 238 2.36 -8.33 -3.06
CA LEU A 238 3.49 -7.88 -3.87
C LEU A 238 4.71 -8.79 -3.68
N ASP A 239 5.65 -8.70 -4.61
CA ASP A 239 7.03 -9.20 -4.49
C ASP A 239 7.96 -7.98 -4.39
N GLU A 240 8.74 -7.91 -3.33
CA GLU A 240 9.44 -6.68 -2.95
C GLU A 240 10.60 -6.36 -3.90
N LEU A 241 10.71 -5.10 -4.32
CA LEU A 241 11.93 -4.63 -4.97
C LEU A 241 13.05 -4.53 -3.93
N THR A 242 14.05 -5.39 -4.09
CA THR A 242 15.18 -5.52 -3.16
C THR A 242 16.48 -5.82 -3.90
N PRO A 243 17.64 -5.33 -3.44
CA PRO A 243 18.94 -5.75 -3.98
C PRO A 243 19.29 -7.21 -3.67
N TYR A 244 18.55 -7.87 -2.77
CA TYR A 244 18.81 -9.24 -2.30
C TYR A 244 18.11 -10.33 -3.13
N GLY A 245 17.45 -9.97 -4.23
CA GLY A 245 16.69 -10.90 -5.07
C GLY A 245 15.28 -11.13 -4.57
N HIS A 246 15.11 -11.72 -3.40
CA HIS A 246 13.80 -11.92 -2.77
C HIS A 246 13.89 -11.76 -1.25
N ILE A 247 12.88 -11.12 -0.68
CA ILE A 247 12.66 -10.99 0.76
C ILE A 247 11.17 -11.23 1.02
N ASP A 248 10.85 -11.73 2.20
CA ASP A 248 9.47 -12.01 2.59
C ASP A 248 9.12 -11.27 3.90
N PRO A 249 8.90 -9.94 3.85
CA PRO A 249 8.55 -9.16 5.02
C PRO A 249 7.21 -9.60 5.64
N LEU A 250 7.11 -9.44 6.96
CA LEU A 250 5.92 -9.88 7.71
C LEU A 250 4.63 -9.17 7.26
N HIS A 251 4.69 -7.90 6.83
CA HIS A 251 3.49 -7.18 6.40
C HIS A 251 2.84 -7.74 5.13
N LEU A 252 3.51 -8.64 4.40
CA LEU A 252 2.91 -9.31 3.24
C LEU A 252 1.87 -10.37 3.63
N HIS A 253 1.86 -10.80 4.89
CA HIS A 253 1.06 -11.93 5.36
C HIS A 253 0.02 -11.49 6.38
N GLY A 254 -1.27 -11.56 6.00
CA GLY A 254 -2.39 -11.32 6.90
C GLY A 254 -2.70 -9.84 7.18
N TYR A 255 -1.93 -8.89 6.64
CA TYR A 255 -2.24 -7.46 6.80
C TYR A 255 -3.20 -6.93 5.75
N PHE A 256 -3.15 -7.45 4.53
CA PHE A 256 -4.15 -7.21 3.51
C PHE A 256 -4.84 -8.54 3.18
N VAL A 257 -6.16 -8.59 3.38
CA VAL A 257 -6.97 -9.78 3.12
C VAL A 257 -8.12 -9.38 2.21
N SER A 258 -8.17 -9.95 1.00
CA SER A 258 -9.35 -9.87 0.15
C SER A 258 -10.37 -10.89 0.64
N GLU A 259 -11.61 -10.47 0.90
CA GLU A 259 -12.64 -11.36 1.46
C GLU A 259 -13.54 -11.94 0.37
N LYS A 260 -13.87 -11.11 -0.63
CA LYS A 260 -14.83 -11.43 -1.69
C LYS A 260 -14.70 -10.44 -2.84
N GLY A 261 -15.16 -10.86 -4.01
CA GLY A 261 -15.29 -10.02 -5.18
C GLY A 261 -16.57 -10.29 -5.95
N GLN A 262 -16.94 -9.36 -6.83
CA GLN A 262 -18.01 -9.58 -7.80
C GLN A 262 -17.77 -8.83 -9.11
N PHE A 263 -18.43 -9.32 -10.15
CA PHE A 263 -18.66 -8.61 -11.39
C PHE A 263 -20.16 -8.46 -11.62
N LEU A 264 -20.60 -7.22 -11.82
CA LEU A 264 -21.98 -6.86 -12.14
C LEU A 264 -22.03 -6.33 -13.58
N LEU A 265 -22.84 -6.96 -14.42
CA LEU A 265 -23.12 -6.57 -15.79
C LEU A 265 -24.48 -5.89 -15.87
N THR A 266 -24.50 -4.64 -16.33
CA THR A 266 -25.72 -3.88 -16.59
C THR A 266 -25.85 -3.60 -18.08
N ALA A 267 -26.91 -4.10 -18.70
CA ALA A 267 -27.21 -3.82 -20.10
C ALA A 267 -27.43 -2.31 -20.32
N LEU A 268 -26.86 -1.77 -21.39
CA LEU A 268 -27.00 -0.39 -21.83
C LEU A 268 -27.62 -0.33 -23.24
N PRO A 269 -28.23 0.81 -23.63
CA PRO A 269 -28.73 1.01 -24.99
C PRO A 269 -27.65 0.78 -26.06
N GLY A 270 -28.08 0.27 -27.21
CA GLY A 270 -27.21 -0.01 -28.35
C GLY A 270 -26.42 -1.32 -28.24
N GLY A 271 -26.88 -2.27 -27.43
CA GLY A 271 -26.19 -3.56 -27.23
C GLY A 271 -24.87 -3.43 -26.50
N ARG A 272 -24.73 -2.41 -25.64
CA ARG A 272 -23.54 -2.14 -24.82
C ARG A 272 -23.75 -2.68 -23.42
N THR A 273 -22.67 -2.78 -22.65
CA THR A 273 -22.71 -3.26 -21.26
C THR A 273 -21.84 -2.39 -20.37
N ARG A 274 -22.36 -2.02 -19.20
CA ARG A 274 -21.53 -1.51 -18.09
C ARG A 274 -21.05 -2.71 -17.29
N VAL A 275 -19.74 -2.86 -17.19
CA VAL A 275 -19.07 -3.91 -16.40
C VAL A 275 -18.53 -3.26 -15.15
N GLU A 276 -18.99 -3.69 -13.98
CA GLU A 276 -18.51 -3.19 -12.68
C GLU A 276 -17.85 -4.32 -11.90
N GLY A 277 -16.58 -4.15 -11.56
CA GLY A 277 -15.84 -5.02 -10.64
C GLY A 277 -15.83 -4.40 -9.24
N THR A 278 -16.13 -5.23 -8.23
CA THR A 278 -16.08 -4.83 -6.82
C THR A 278 -15.23 -5.80 -6.04
N THR A 279 -14.36 -5.28 -5.18
CA THR A 279 -13.57 -6.05 -4.22
C THR A 279 -13.86 -5.55 -2.82
N TRP A 280 -14.12 -6.47 -1.88
CA TRP A 280 -14.14 -6.18 -0.46
C TRP A 280 -12.89 -6.74 0.19
N TYR A 281 -12.25 -5.91 1.03
CA TYR A 281 -11.01 -6.25 1.68
C TYR A 281 -10.95 -5.74 3.12
N GLN A 282 -10.10 -6.36 3.91
CA GLN A 282 -9.67 -5.85 5.21
C GLN A 282 -8.18 -5.49 5.14
N HIS A 283 -7.82 -4.39 5.80
CA HIS A 283 -6.44 -3.96 5.91
C HIS A 283 -6.11 -3.60 7.37
N THR A 284 -5.24 -4.36 8.02
CA THR A 284 -4.90 -4.21 9.45
C THR A 284 -3.75 -3.24 9.72
N MET A 285 -3.37 -2.41 8.74
CA MET A 285 -2.37 -1.35 8.94
C MET A 285 -3.02 -0.03 9.40
N TRP A 286 -2.43 0.62 10.40
CA TRP A 286 -2.94 1.90 10.92
C TRP A 286 -1.96 3.07 10.73
N PRO A 287 -2.44 4.30 10.49
CA PRO A 287 -3.86 4.70 10.40
C PRO A 287 -4.54 4.20 9.13
N ALA A 288 -5.71 3.57 9.27
CA ALA A 288 -6.42 2.95 8.15
C ALA A 288 -6.66 3.93 6.98
N ALA A 289 -7.03 5.19 7.30
CA ALA A 289 -7.27 6.22 6.28
C ALA A 289 -6.07 6.46 5.35
N TYR A 290 -4.84 6.35 5.85
CA TYR A 290 -3.65 6.51 5.03
C TYR A 290 -3.42 5.29 4.12
N TRP A 291 -3.49 4.08 4.69
CA TRP A 291 -3.22 2.84 3.97
C TRP A 291 -4.33 2.47 2.97
N HIS A 292 -5.57 2.92 3.22
CA HIS A 292 -6.67 2.77 2.28
C HIS A 292 -6.45 3.57 0.99
N LEU A 293 -5.80 4.75 1.03
CA LEU A 293 -5.49 5.50 -0.19
C LEU A 293 -4.65 4.66 -1.17
N TRP A 294 -3.65 3.95 -0.63
CA TRP A 294 -2.82 3.04 -1.40
C TRP A 294 -3.58 1.80 -1.85
N SER A 295 -4.31 1.17 -0.95
CA SER A 295 -5.06 -0.06 -1.22
C SER A 295 -6.13 0.16 -2.29
N ASP A 296 -6.96 1.19 -2.14
CA ASP A 296 -8.00 1.55 -3.09
C ASP A 296 -7.39 1.87 -4.45
N TYR A 297 -6.32 2.67 -4.48
CA TYR A 297 -5.60 2.98 -5.72
C TYR A 297 -5.09 1.72 -6.42
N ILE A 298 -4.44 0.80 -5.70
CA ILE A 298 -3.91 -0.45 -6.25
C ILE A 298 -5.05 -1.33 -6.79
N ILE A 299 -6.13 -1.51 -6.01
CA ILE A 299 -7.28 -2.32 -6.40
C ILE A 299 -7.97 -1.72 -7.64
N HIS A 300 -8.14 -0.40 -7.70
CA HIS A 300 -8.64 0.28 -8.90
C HIS A 300 -7.79 -0.04 -10.13
N ARG A 301 -6.46 -0.04 -10.01
CA ARG A 301 -5.56 -0.37 -11.13
C ARG A 301 -5.64 -1.84 -11.53
N ILE A 302 -5.79 -2.75 -10.57
CA ILE A 302 -6.03 -4.17 -10.81
C ILE A 302 -7.36 -4.38 -11.54
N HIS A 303 -8.44 -3.76 -11.06
CA HIS A 303 -9.75 -3.80 -11.70
C HIS A 303 -9.68 -3.28 -13.13
N LEU A 304 -9.12 -2.10 -13.34
CA LEU A 304 -8.98 -1.52 -14.69
C LEU A 304 -8.22 -2.47 -15.61
N ARG A 305 -7.12 -3.07 -15.16
CA ARG A 305 -6.37 -4.04 -15.98
C ARG A 305 -7.23 -5.21 -16.47
N VAL A 306 -8.06 -5.79 -15.60
CA VAL A 306 -8.96 -6.90 -15.96
C VAL A 306 -10.09 -6.42 -16.87
N LEU A 307 -10.75 -5.33 -16.49
CA LEU A 307 -11.91 -4.80 -17.21
C LEU A 307 -11.52 -4.34 -18.62
N GLU A 308 -10.38 -3.69 -18.77
CA GLU A 308 -9.84 -3.26 -20.06
C GLU A 308 -9.49 -4.45 -20.95
N HIS A 309 -8.92 -5.52 -20.38
CA HIS A 309 -8.68 -6.77 -21.11
C HIS A 309 -10.00 -7.42 -21.58
N ILE A 310 -11.02 -7.46 -20.72
CA ILE A 310 -12.36 -7.93 -21.10
C ILE A 310 -12.90 -7.13 -22.28
N ARG A 311 -12.79 -5.79 -22.23
CA ARG A 311 -13.23 -4.90 -23.31
C ARG A 311 -12.53 -5.24 -24.62
N GLU A 312 -11.19 -5.32 -24.61
CA GLU A 312 -10.39 -5.66 -25.79
C GLU A 312 -10.72 -7.04 -26.36
N GLY A 313 -11.11 -8.00 -25.51
CA GLY A 313 -11.49 -9.35 -25.91
C GLY A 313 -12.85 -9.47 -26.57
N VAL A 314 -13.79 -8.54 -26.29
CA VAL A 314 -15.16 -8.61 -26.83
C VAL A 314 -15.50 -7.53 -27.84
N GLU A 315 -14.83 -6.40 -27.84
CA GLU A 315 -15.07 -5.35 -28.83
C GLU A 315 -14.47 -5.75 -30.18
N GLU A 316 -15.26 -5.63 -31.24
CA GLU A 316 -14.73 -5.79 -32.59
C GLU A 316 -13.76 -4.64 -32.88
N LYS A 317 -12.52 -4.97 -33.25
CA LYS A 317 -11.62 -3.96 -33.83
C LYS A 317 -12.35 -3.36 -35.03
N PRO A 318 -12.47 -2.02 -35.13
CA PRO A 318 -13.11 -1.41 -36.27
C PRO A 318 -12.45 -1.96 -37.54
N ARG A 319 -13.26 -2.57 -38.42
CA ARG A 319 -12.79 -2.99 -39.74
C ARG A 319 -12.14 -1.76 -40.36
N ALA A 320 -10.84 -1.80 -40.57
CA ALA A 320 -10.15 -0.79 -41.35
C ALA A 320 -10.95 -0.66 -42.66
N SER A 321 -11.55 0.51 -42.88
CA SER A 321 -12.21 0.84 -44.13
C SER A 321 -11.19 0.59 -45.24
N GLN A 322 -11.37 -0.50 -45.98
CA GLN A 322 -10.61 -0.74 -47.20
C GLN A 322 -10.87 0.50 -48.09
N PRO A 323 -9.83 1.25 -48.49
CA PRO A 323 -10.03 2.32 -49.45
C PRO A 323 -10.64 1.68 -50.70
N GLY A 324 -11.79 2.20 -51.11
CA GLY A 324 -12.53 1.71 -52.26
C GLY A 324 -11.59 1.59 -53.45
N ARG A 325 -11.64 0.43 -54.12
CA ARG A 325 -11.15 0.32 -55.49
C ARG A 325 -12.02 1.25 -56.34
N ASP A 326 -11.58 2.49 -56.47
CA ASP A 326 -12.12 3.38 -57.48
C ASP A 326 -11.89 2.79 -58.86
N GLN A 327 -12.92 2.97 -59.66
CA GLN A 327 -13.11 2.47 -61.00
C GLN A 327 -11.96 2.94 -61.90
N PHE A 328 -11.07 2.03 -62.29
CA PHE A 328 -10.31 2.19 -63.53
C PHE A 328 -11.26 1.92 -64.70
N ARG A 329 -11.81 2.99 -65.26
CA ARG A 329 -12.46 3.02 -66.57
C ARG A 329 -11.41 3.58 -67.55
N PRO A 330 -10.88 2.81 -68.52
CA PRO A 330 -10.13 3.40 -69.61
C PRO A 330 -11.12 3.91 -70.65
N GLU A 331 -11.14 5.23 -70.84
CA GLU A 331 -11.54 5.81 -72.12
C GLU A 331 -10.27 6.16 -72.90
N LEU A 332 -10.27 5.69 -74.16
CA LEU A 332 -9.31 5.87 -75.27
C LEU A 332 -8.21 4.81 -75.42
#